data_AF-A0A6S7LSN6-F1
#
_entry.id   AF-A0A6S7LSN6-F1
#
_cell.length_a   1.000
_cell.length_b   1.000
_cell.length_c   1.000
_cell.angle_alpha   90.00
_cell.angle_beta   90.00
_cell.angle_gamma   90.00
#
_symmetry.space_group_name_H-M   'P 1'
#
loop_
_entity.id
_entity.type
_entity.pdbx_description
1 polymer ?
#
loop_
_entity_poly.entity_id
_entity_poly.type
_entity_poly.pdbx_seq_one_letter_code
_entity_poly.pdbx_strand_id
1 'polypeptide(L)'
;MSNHRYGLQFNIANSNLHLLLCILLAGDIATNPGPACSSTSHSCPVQNTALRCLSFHARSLKSVNKHEDGSTTSNLSMFQDLVYSENFDIITVTETWLNDTISNKEILPCGYNI
;
A
#
# COMPACT_ATOMS: atom_id res chain seq x y z
N MET A 1 1.68 -16.49 -29.73
CA MET A 1 1.41 -17.20 -28.45
C MET A 1 1.61 -16.18 -27.34
N SER A 2 0.50 -15.73 -26.75
CA SER A 2 0.44 -14.55 -25.86
C SER A 2 0.95 -14.89 -24.47
N ASN A 3 1.96 -14.17 -23.99
CA ASN A 3 2.48 -14.26 -22.62
C ASN A 3 1.78 -13.20 -21.76
N HIS A 4 0.69 -13.57 -21.08
CA HIS A 4 0.06 -12.69 -20.09
C HIS A 4 0.79 -12.84 -18.74
N ARG A 5 1.67 -11.87 -18.46
CA ARG A 5 2.32 -11.71 -17.16
C ARG A 5 1.33 -11.04 -16.21
N TYR A 6 0.85 -11.77 -15.22
CA TYR A 6 0.14 -11.20 -14.07
C TYR A 6 1.19 -10.71 -13.08
N GLY A 7 1.33 -9.39 -12.96
CA GLY A 7 2.24 -8.76 -12.01
C GLY A 7 1.43 -7.99 -10.97
N LEU A 8 1.68 -8.25 -9.69
CA LEU A 8 1.35 -7.31 -8.62
C LEU A 8 2.07 -6.00 -8.94
N GLN A 9 1.33 -4.96 -9.32
CA GLN A 9 1.88 -3.62 -9.45
C GLN A 9 2.01 -3.04 -8.04
N PHE A 10 3.20 -3.18 -7.45
CA PHE A 10 3.57 -2.42 -6.27
C PHE A 10 3.75 -0.96 -6.68
N ASN A 11 2.69 -0.16 -6.55
CA ASN A 11 2.78 1.27 -6.75
C ASN A 11 3.31 1.91 -5.47
N ILE A 12 4.63 1.88 -5.30
CA ILE A 12 5.29 2.55 -4.18
C ILE A 12 5.44 4.02 -4.56
N ALA A 13 4.35 4.77 -4.47
CA ALA A 13 4.36 6.22 -4.59
C ALA A 13 5.30 6.78 -3.50
N ASN A 14 6.38 7.45 -3.93
CA ASN A 14 7.49 7.99 -3.12
C ASN A 14 8.62 7.04 -2.68
N SER A 15 8.92 5.97 -3.43
CA SER A 15 10.20 5.27 -3.21
C SER A 15 11.30 5.73 -4.16
N ASN A 16 12.48 5.94 -3.58
CA ASN A 16 13.73 6.22 -4.26
C ASN A 16 14.00 5.09 -5.27
N LEU A 17 14.11 5.39 -6.57
CA LEU A 17 14.32 4.40 -7.65
C LEU A 17 15.46 3.42 -7.35
N HIS A 18 16.44 3.86 -6.57
CA HIS A 18 17.58 3.08 -6.12
C HIS A 18 17.19 1.89 -5.22
N LEU A 19 16.20 2.09 -4.34
CA LEU A 19 15.72 1.06 -3.41
C LEU A 19 14.96 -0.04 -4.16
N LEU A 20 14.15 0.33 -5.15
CA LEU A 20 13.46 -0.62 -6.03
C LEU A 20 14.47 -1.44 -6.85
N LEU A 21 15.53 -0.81 -7.37
CA LEU A 21 16.60 -1.49 -8.10
C LEU A 21 17.35 -2.48 -7.21
N CYS A 22 17.70 -2.10 -5.97
CA CYS A 22 18.38 -2.99 -5.03
C CYS A 22 17.52 -4.21 -4.68
N ILE A 23 16.21 -4.03 -4.48
CA ILE A 23 15.28 -5.14 -4.20
C ILE A 23 15.16 -6.09 -5.40
N LEU A 24 15.09 -5.55 -6.62
CA LEU A 24 15.04 -6.37 -7.84
C LEU A 24 16.35 -7.15 -8.09
N LEU A 25 17.50 -6.55 -7.79
CA LEU A 25 18.82 -7.18 -7.94
C LEU A 25 19.09 -8.24 -6.86
N ALA A 26 18.52 -8.09 -5.67
CA ALA A 26 18.72 -9.04 -4.57
C ALA A 26 18.16 -10.44 -4.89
N GLY A 27 17.22 -10.57 -5.82
CA GLY A 27 16.64 -11.86 -6.24
C GLY A 27 15.87 -12.62 -5.15
N ASP A 28 15.79 -12.05 -3.95
CA ASP A 28 15.24 -12.64 -2.72
C ASP A 28 13.74 -12.33 -2.53
N ILE A 29 13.13 -11.69 -3.52
CA ILE A 29 11.68 -11.52 -3.59
C ILE A 29 11.25 -12.16 -4.90
N ALA A 30 10.58 -13.33 -4.81
CA ALA A 30 9.85 -13.86 -5.94
C ALA A 30 8.91 -12.76 -6.44
N THR A 31 8.90 -12.47 -7.75
CA THR A 31 8.04 -11.42 -8.34
C THR A 31 6.56 -11.60 -8.03
N ASN A 32 6.16 -12.80 -7.60
CA ASN A 32 4.82 -13.14 -7.18
C ASN A 32 4.90 -14.00 -5.90
N PRO A 33 5.15 -13.42 -4.72
CA PRO A 33 5.26 -14.17 -3.48
C PRO A 33 3.85 -14.59 -3.05
N GLY A 34 3.55 -15.88 -3.20
CA GLY A 34 2.24 -16.46 -2.88
C GLY A 34 2.07 -17.81 -3.57
N PRO A 35 1.09 -18.63 -3.16
CA PRO A 35 0.81 -19.90 -3.82
C PRO A 35 0.52 -19.66 -5.30
N ALA A 36 1.34 -20.19 -6.20
CA ALA A 36 0.97 -20.27 -7.61
C ALA A 36 -0.26 -21.18 -7.68
N CYS A 37 -1.42 -20.64 -8.06
CA CYS A 37 -2.59 -21.45 -8.33
C CYS A 37 -2.29 -22.35 -9.54
N SER A 38 -1.66 -23.50 -9.29
CA SER A 38 -1.63 -24.61 -10.23
C SER A 38 -3.05 -25.14 -10.28
N SER A 39 -3.77 -24.73 -11.32
CA SER A 39 -5.08 -25.25 -11.66
C SER A 39 -5.00 -26.75 -11.89
N THR A 40 -5.21 -27.54 -10.84
CA THR A 40 -5.60 -28.93 -10.96
C THR A 40 -6.61 -29.25 -9.87
N SER A 41 -7.84 -29.48 -10.34
CA SER A 41 -8.93 -30.21 -9.68
C SER A 41 -9.38 -29.72 -8.30
N HIS A 42 -10.17 -28.66 -8.26
CA HIS A 42 -11.61 -28.70 -7.96
C HIS A 42 -12.14 -27.27 -8.04
N SER A 43 -13.22 -27.10 -8.78
CA SER A 43 -13.77 -25.83 -9.26
C SER A 43 -14.14 -24.84 -8.14
N CYS A 44 -13.26 -23.89 -7.89
CA CYS A 44 -13.63 -22.55 -7.43
C CYS A 44 -13.16 -21.59 -8.53
N PRO A 45 -14.04 -20.75 -9.13
CA PRO A 45 -13.57 -19.73 -10.06
C PRO A 45 -12.73 -18.74 -9.26
N VAL A 46 -11.41 -18.89 -9.31
CA VAL A 46 -10.47 -17.87 -8.84
C VAL A 46 -10.63 -16.71 -9.82
N GLN A 47 -11.57 -15.81 -9.53
CA GLN A 47 -11.67 -14.55 -10.23
C GLN A 47 -10.33 -13.84 -10.01
N ASN A 48 -9.66 -13.53 -11.11
CA ASN A 48 -8.34 -12.91 -11.13
C ASN A 48 -8.47 -11.42 -10.82
N THR A 49 -8.92 -11.10 -9.61
CA THR A 49 -8.99 -9.72 -9.11
C THR A 49 -7.64 -9.41 -8.49
N ALA A 50 -6.75 -8.80 -9.28
CA ALA A 50 -5.50 -8.29 -8.76
C ALA A 50 -5.81 -7.26 -7.66
N LEU A 51 -5.42 -7.56 -6.42
CA LEU A 51 -5.63 -6.66 -5.28
C LEU A 51 -4.70 -5.45 -5.39
N ARG A 52 -5.25 -4.26 -5.15
CA ARG A 52 -4.50 -3.02 -5.06
C ARG A 52 -4.02 -2.81 -3.63
N CYS A 53 -2.71 -2.85 -3.43
CA CYS A 53 -2.11 -2.67 -2.11
C CYS A 53 -1.38 -1.32 -2.01
N LEU A 54 -1.57 -0.61 -0.89
CA LEU A 54 -0.78 0.57 -0.51
C LEU A 54 0.13 0.21 0.67
N SER A 55 1.41 0.59 0.58
CA SER A 55 2.35 0.57 1.71
C SER A 55 2.82 1.99 1.99
N PHE A 56 2.50 2.51 3.18
CA PHE A 56 2.78 3.90 3.56
C PHE A 56 3.64 3.96 4.82
N HIS A 57 4.82 4.57 4.71
CA HIS A 57 5.71 4.83 5.86
C HIS A 57 5.42 6.23 6.41
N ALA A 58 4.67 6.30 7.51
CA ALA A 58 4.13 7.56 7.98
C ALA A 58 5.15 8.45 8.72
N ARG A 59 6.22 7.88 9.30
CA ARG A 59 7.19 8.61 10.15
C ARG A 59 6.48 9.57 11.13
N SER A 60 5.50 9.02 11.85
CA SER A 60 4.40 9.66 12.58
C SER A 60 3.24 10.14 11.70
N LEU A 61 2.06 9.52 11.90
CA LEU A 61 0.80 9.97 11.27
C LEU A 61 0.39 11.38 11.73
N LYS A 62 0.75 11.79 12.95
CA LYS A 62 0.41 13.11 13.49
C LYS A 62 1.42 14.20 13.13
N SER A 63 2.46 13.89 12.39
CA SER A 63 3.43 14.91 11.96
C SER A 63 2.74 15.98 11.09
N VAL A 64 3.12 17.24 11.28
CA VAL A 64 2.63 18.39 10.52
C VAL A 64 3.80 19.01 9.78
N ASN A 65 3.67 19.09 8.46
CA ASN A 65 4.66 19.72 7.59
C ASN A 65 4.21 21.13 7.25
N LYS A 66 5.15 22.08 7.26
CA LYS A 66 4.92 23.46 6.84
C LYS A 66 5.43 23.64 5.42
N HIS A 67 4.62 24.22 4.57
CA HIS A 67 4.96 24.54 3.19
C HIS A 67 5.46 25.99 3.09
N GLU A 68 6.16 26.30 1.99
CA GLU A 68 6.76 27.63 1.75
C GLU A 68 5.70 28.74 1.62
N ASP A 69 4.48 28.38 1.23
CA ASP A 69 3.31 29.26 1.15
C ASP A 69 2.67 29.56 2.52
N GLY A 70 3.23 29.00 3.59
CA GLY A 70 2.71 29.13 4.96
C GLY A 70 1.59 28.15 5.31
N SER A 71 1.15 27.31 4.37
CA SER A 71 0.16 26.27 4.65
C SER A 71 0.76 25.12 5.45
N THR A 72 -0.11 24.39 6.15
CA THR A 72 0.27 23.20 6.93
C THR A 72 -0.51 22.00 6.48
N THR A 73 0.17 20.87 6.29
CA THR A 73 -0.45 19.60 5.94
C THR A 73 0.04 18.52 6.89
N SER A 74 -0.90 17.77 7.47
CA SER A 74 -0.57 16.63 8.32
C SER A 74 -0.32 15.38 7.49
N ASN A 75 0.53 14.48 7.99
CA ASN A 75 0.74 13.18 7.36
C ASN A 75 -0.56 12.37 7.33
N LEU A 76 -1.39 12.49 8.36
CA LEU A 76 -2.70 11.84 8.43
C LEU A 76 -3.64 12.32 7.31
N SER A 77 -3.76 13.64 7.10
CA SER A 77 -4.61 14.17 6.03
C SER A 77 -4.12 13.73 4.66
N MET A 78 -2.81 13.78 4.42
CA MET A 78 -2.22 13.32 3.16
C MET A 78 -2.45 11.82 2.93
N PHE A 79 -2.34 11.01 3.98
CA PHE A 79 -2.63 9.59 3.94
C PHE A 79 -4.10 9.32 3.62
N GLN A 80 -5.03 10.03 4.26
CA GLN A 80 -6.47 9.89 4.02
C GLN A 80 -6.83 10.27 2.58
N ASP A 81 -6.32 11.40 2.08
CA ASP A 81 -6.53 11.85 0.71
C ASP A 81 -6.06 10.79 -0.30
N LEU A 82 -4.90 10.19 -0.06
CA LEU A 82 -4.36 9.12 -0.91
C LEU A 82 -5.22 7.85 -0.88
N VAL A 83 -5.65 7.42 0.31
CA VAL A 83 -6.47 6.21 0.48
C VAL A 83 -7.83 6.35 -0.20
N TYR A 84 -8.48 7.51 -0.03
CA TYR A 84 -9.82 7.74 -0.57
C TYR A 84 -9.84 8.10 -2.06
N SER A 85 -8.72 8.56 -2.62
CA SER A 85 -8.61 8.82 -4.08
C SER A 85 -8.37 7.55 -4.90
N GLU A 86 -7.60 6.60 -4.36
CA GLU A 86 -7.06 5.49 -5.16
C GLU A 86 -7.77 4.14 -4.99
N ASN A 87 -8.76 4.02 -4.09
CA ASN A 87 -9.56 2.80 -3.87
C ASN A 87 -8.69 1.53 -3.71
N PHE A 88 -7.79 1.53 -2.73
CA PHE A 88 -6.96 0.37 -2.42
C PHE A 88 -7.76 -0.73 -1.69
N ASP A 89 -7.46 -2.00 -1.95
CA ASP A 89 -8.07 -3.14 -1.26
C ASP A 89 -7.39 -3.43 0.09
N ILE A 90 -6.07 -3.26 0.13
CA ILE A 90 -5.24 -3.51 1.32
C ILE A 90 -4.33 -2.31 1.55
N ILE A 91 -4.31 -1.81 2.79
CA ILE A 91 -3.46 -0.68 3.18
C ILE A 91 -2.61 -1.11 4.37
N THR A 92 -1.30 -0.95 4.23
CA THR A 92 -0.34 -1.17 5.31
C THR A 92 0.29 0.17 5.67
N VAL A 93 0.20 0.55 6.93
CA VAL A 93 0.84 1.76 7.44
C VAL A 93 1.88 1.38 8.48
N THR A 94 3.10 1.87 8.32
CA THR A 94 4.22 1.60 9.24
C THR A 94 4.73 2.90 9.83
N GLU A 95 5.48 2.80 10.94
CA GLU A 95 6.06 3.95 11.65
C GLU A 95 5.00 4.99 12.05
N THR A 96 3.82 4.53 12.47
CA THR A 96 2.66 5.38 12.75
C THR A 96 2.85 6.26 13.99
N TRP A 97 3.68 5.82 14.94
CA TRP A 97 3.96 6.46 16.23
C TRP A 97 2.68 6.98 16.91
N LEU A 98 1.65 6.13 16.92
CA LEU A 98 0.38 6.39 17.58
C LEU A 98 0.48 6.10 19.07
N ASN A 99 -0.33 6.79 19.86
CA ASN A 99 -0.57 6.41 21.24
C ASN A 99 -1.86 5.57 21.32
N ASP A 100 -2.07 4.88 22.44
CA ASP A 100 -3.23 3.98 22.64
C ASP A 100 -4.58 4.71 22.69
N THR A 101 -4.57 6.05 22.69
CA THR A 101 -5.78 6.86 22.73
C THR A 101 -6.36 7.16 21.35
N ILE A 102 -5.65 6.83 20.26
CA ILE A 102 -6.12 7.10 18.90
C ILE A 102 -7.19 6.10 18.49
N SER A 103 -8.36 6.59 18.10
CA SER A 103 -9.42 5.76 17.54
C SER A 103 -9.12 5.37 16.10
N ASN A 104 -9.50 4.15 15.70
CA ASN A 104 -9.48 3.71 14.29
C ASN A 104 -10.23 4.69 13.38
N LYS A 105 -11.31 5.32 13.89
CA LYS A 105 -12.10 6.32 13.16
C LYS A 105 -11.34 7.63 12.90
N GLU A 106 -10.28 7.93 13.66
CA GLU A 106 -9.40 9.06 13.35
C GLU A 106 -8.49 8.75 12.18
N ILE A 107 -8.13 7.48 11.97
CA ILE A 107 -7.19 7.04 10.93
C ILE A 107 -7.93 6.91 9.60
N LEU A 108 -9.00 6.09 9.57
CA LEU A 108 -9.90 5.96 8.42
C LEU A 108 -11.35 6.03 8.92
N PRO A 109 -12.05 7.16 8.72
CA PRO A 109 -13.40 7.37 9.23
C PRO A 109 -14.45 6.37 8.70
N CYS A 110 -14.29 5.90 7.47
CA CYS A 110 -15.22 4.99 6.80
C CYS A 110 -14.55 4.16 5.70
N GLY A 111 -15.24 3.11 5.24
CA GLY A 111 -14.83 2.31 4.08
C GLY A 111 -13.76 1.24 4.36
N TYR A 112 -13.09 1.30 5.50
CA TYR A 112 -12.02 0.38 5.87
C TYR A 112 -12.22 -0.18 7.28
N ASN A 113 -11.81 -1.44 7.46
CA ASN A 113 -11.72 -2.09 8.75
C ASN A 113 -10.26 -2.07 9.22
N ILE A 114 -10.02 -1.61 10.44
CA ILE A 114 -8.69 -1.47 11.06
C ILE A 114 -8.65 -2.34 12.31
#